data_AF-A0A2V8QDG4-F1
#
_entry.id   AF-A0A2V8QDG4-F1
#
_cell.length_a   1.000
_cell.length_b   1.000
_cell.length_c   1.000
_cell.angle_alpha   90.00
_cell.angle_beta   90.00
_cell.angle_gamma   90.00
#
_symmetry.space_group_name_H-M   'P 1'
#
loop_
_entity.id
_entity.type
_entity.pdbx_description
1 polymer ?
#
loop_
_entity_poly.entity_id
_entity_poly.type
_entity_poly.pdbx_seq_one_letter_code
_entity_poly.pdbx_strand_id
1 'polypeptide(L)'
;MSLQRFLIAAGGLVLITTSVVSAQQTPSTPTPGSESINSPRTRQEGARRRRMKTQGRMSGKRKMAALTRLNITEEQRQLNRGIRERNLAATKAQREQLAQMRQRRMEGSLSDEDRARFQSLRREMRASMQSMRSEMRNTLNEEQRSQLDAMREQRKQRREEFMNRREEFRRTRPAPQPIQP
;
A
#
# COMPACT_ATOMS: atom_id res chain seq x y z
N MET A 1 -18.48 38.34 -28.34
CA MET A 1 -17.49 38.70 -29.37
C MET A 1 -16.18 38.00 -29.05
N SER A 2 -15.71 37.23 -30.02
CA SER A 2 -14.49 36.42 -30.08
C SER A 2 -13.21 37.25 -30.25
N LEU A 3 -12.06 36.55 -30.23
CA LEU A 3 -10.68 36.93 -30.64
C LEU A 3 -9.74 36.97 -29.40
N GLN A 4 -8.58 36.31 -29.33
CA GLN A 4 -7.69 35.80 -30.36
C GLN A 4 -6.78 34.69 -29.80
N ARG A 5 -6.51 33.71 -30.65
CA ARG A 5 -5.42 32.72 -30.55
C ARG A 5 -4.12 33.40 -30.99
N PHE A 6 -2.98 33.03 -30.41
CA PHE A 6 -1.71 33.01 -31.14
C PHE A 6 -0.82 31.83 -30.71
N LEU A 7 -0.32 31.16 -31.74
CA LEU A 7 0.72 30.11 -31.81
C LEU A 7 2.12 30.72 -31.64
N ILE A 8 3.11 29.86 -31.33
CA ILE A 8 4.55 29.81 -31.76
C ILE A 8 5.18 28.74 -30.85
N ALA A 9 5.48 27.50 -31.26
CA ALA A 9 6.48 26.99 -32.21
C ALA A 9 7.85 26.61 -31.56
N ALA A 10 8.26 25.37 -31.86
CA ALA A 10 9.62 24.84 -32.05
C ALA A 10 10.57 24.58 -30.86
N GLY A 11 11.29 23.45 -31.00
CA GLY A 11 12.51 23.08 -30.27
C GLY A 11 12.33 21.80 -29.43
N GLY A 12 13.07 20.71 -29.60
CA GLY A 12 14.23 20.41 -30.40
C GLY A 12 14.63 18.95 -30.17
N LEU A 13 15.25 18.37 -31.18
CA LEU A 13 15.74 17.00 -31.27
C LEU A 13 17.02 16.83 -30.43
N VAL A 14 17.08 15.80 -29.57
CA VAL A 14 18.35 15.31 -28.99
C VAL A 14 18.35 13.77 -28.98
N LEU A 15 19.07 13.21 -29.95
CA LEU A 15 19.73 11.90 -29.91
C LEU A 15 20.83 11.92 -28.85
N ILE A 16 21.08 10.81 -28.14
CA ILE A 16 22.41 10.40 -27.61
C ILE A 16 22.38 8.93 -27.10
N THR A 17 23.05 8.08 -27.90
CA THR A 17 23.96 6.95 -27.61
C THR A 17 23.78 5.98 -26.42
N THR A 18 23.61 4.70 -26.81
CA THR A 18 24.28 3.44 -26.38
C THR A 18 25.21 3.42 -25.16
N SER A 19 25.02 2.40 -24.30
CA SER A 19 26.11 1.63 -23.66
C SER A 19 25.63 0.25 -23.20
N VAL A 20 26.50 -0.74 -23.38
CA VAL A 20 26.33 -2.19 -23.28
C VAL A 20 26.58 -2.66 -21.84
N VAL A 21 25.88 -3.69 -21.36
CA VAL A 21 26.33 -4.51 -20.22
C VAL A 21 26.23 -5.98 -20.58
N SER A 22 27.39 -6.58 -20.87
CA SER A 22 27.56 -8.03 -20.93
C SER A 22 27.72 -8.57 -19.51
N ALA A 23 26.79 -9.39 -19.05
CA ALA A 23 26.95 -10.13 -17.80
C ALA A 23 27.73 -11.42 -18.09
N GLN A 24 29.01 -11.45 -17.71
CA GLN A 24 29.82 -12.65 -17.62
C GLN A 24 29.20 -13.62 -16.59
N GLN A 25 28.77 -14.78 -17.06
CA GLN A 25 28.47 -15.93 -16.21
C GLN A 25 29.79 -16.59 -15.80
N THR A 26 30.20 -16.43 -14.55
CA THR A 26 31.20 -17.28 -13.93
C THR A 26 30.55 -18.62 -13.55
N PRO A 27 31.05 -19.78 -14.02
CA PRO A 27 30.61 -21.07 -13.52
C PRO A 27 31.18 -21.32 -12.11
N SER A 28 30.29 -21.58 -11.16
CA SER A 28 30.62 -21.96 -9.78
C SER A 28 31.11 -23.40 -9.73
N THR A 29 32.36 -23.59 -9.33
CA THR A 29 32.92 -24.90 -8.96
C THR A 29 32.26 -25.40 -7.66
N PRO A 30 31.76 -26.65 -7.59
CA PRO A 30 31.26 -27.22 -6.34
C PRO A 30 32.42 -27.83 -5.52
N THR A 31 32.66 -27.30 -4.33
CA THR A 31 33.49 -27.96 -3.31
C THR A 31 32.58 -28.78 -2.39
N PRO A 32 32.85 -30.08 -2.16
CA PRO A 32 32.12 -30.90 -1.22
C PRO A 32 32.72 -30.81 0.19
N GLY A 33 31.87 -30.86 1.21
CA GLY A 33 32.26 -31.32 2.55
C GLY A 33 32.49 -30.23 3.60
N SER A 34 31.49 -30.00 4.44
CA SER A 34 31.66 -30.20 5.89
C SER A 34 30.29 -30.25 6.56
N GLU A 35 30.14 -31.29 7.37
CA GLU A 35 28.95 -31.64 8.11
C GLU A 35 28.73 -30.73 9.34
N SER A 36 27.45 -30.54 9.64
CA SER A 36 26.88 -30.53 11.00
C SER A 36 27.43 -29.55 12.04
N ILE A 37 26.68 -28.45 12.24
CA ILE A 37 26.28 -28.02 13.59
C ILE A 37 24.78 -27.70 13.57
N ASN A 38 23.99 -28.60 14.17
CA ASN A 38 22.58 -28.41 14.46
C ASN A 38 22.38 -27.17 15.36
N SER A 39 21.92 -26.06 14.76
CA SER A 39 21.45 -24.89 15.51
C SER A 39 19.94 -24.73 15.25
N PRO A 40 19.04 -24.85 16.26
CA PRO A 40 17.59 -24.83 16.06
C PRO A 40 17.02 -23.43 15.73
N ARG A 41 17.85 -22.40 15.56
CA ARG A 41 17.40 -21.00 15.43
C ARG A 41 16.88 -20.58 14.06
N THR A 42 17.20 -21.28 12.98
CA THR A 42 16.86 -20.84 11.60
C THR A 42 15.52 -21.37 11.07
N ARG A 43 14.90 -22.38 11.71
CA ARG A 43 13.65 -23.00 11.20
C ARG A 43 12.40 -22.18 11.51
N GLN A 44 12.42 -21.35 12.56
CA GLN A 44 11.26 -20.55 12.99
C GLN A 44 11.05 -19.29 12.12
N GLU A 45 12.11 -18.76 11.54
CA GLU A 45 12.09 -17.50 10.78
C GLU A 45 11.53 -17.69 9.36
N GLY A 46 11.86 -18.81 8.71
CA GLY A 46 11.27 -19.22 7.43
C GLY A 46 9.76 -19.52 7.51
N ALA A 47 9.31 -20.11 8.63
CA ALA A 47 7.90 -20.39 8.88
C ALA A 47 7.07 -19.12 9.10
N ARG A 48 7.62 -18.12 9.81
CA ARG A 48 6.99 -16.80 9.98
C ARG A 48 6.86 -16.04 8.65
N ARG A 49 7.89 -16.06 7.79
CA ARG A 49 7.85 -15.45 6.46
C ARG A 49 6.81 -16.11 5.54
N ARG A 50 6.65 -17.44 5.58
CA ARG A 50 5.62 -18.17 4.81
C ARG A 50 4.20 -17.88 5.29
N ARG A 51 3.94 -17.76 6.61
CA ARG A 51 2.60 -17.41 7.14
C ARG A 51 2.14 -16.01 6.73
N MET A 52 3.03 -15.02 6.67
CA MET A 52 2.68 -13.67 6.22
C MET A 52 2.29 -13.62 4.73
N LYS A 53 2.95 -14.41 3.87
CA LYS A 53 2.65 -14.45 2.43
C LYS A 53 1.27 -15.08 2.14
N THR A 54 0.84 -16.07 2.92
CA THR A 54 -0.47 -16.72 2.76
C THR A 54 -1.63 -15.86 3.28
N GLN A 55 -1.41 -15.09 4.35
CA GLN A 55 -2.43 -14.20 4.92
C GLN A 55 -2.79 -13.02 3.99
N GLY A 56 -1.85 -12.57 3.16
CA GLY A 56 -2.08 -11.54 2.14
C GLY A 56 -3.01 -11.98 0.99
N ARG A 57 -2.95 -13.25 0.59
CA ARG A 57 -3.76 -13.78 -0.53
C ARG A 57 -5.25 -13.95 -0.18
N MET A 58 -5.57 -14.20 1.10
CA MET A 58 -6.95 -14.29 1.59
C MET A 58 -7.65 -12.92 1.72
N SER A 59 -6.89 -11.83 1.87
CA SER A 59 -7.44 -10.47 1.95
C SER A 59 -8.01 -9.99 0.61
N GLY A 60 -7.40 -10.39 -0.51
CA GLY A 60 -7.87 -10.05 -1.86
C GLY A 60 -9.25 -10.61 -2.19
N LYS A 61 -9.49 -11.90 -1.87
CA LYS A 61 -10.79 -12.56 -2.11
C LYS A 61 -11.93 -11.91 -1.31
N ARG A 62 -11.66 -11.49 -0.07
CA ARG A 62 -12.66 -10.79 0.78
C ARG A 62 -13.00 -9.38 0.28
N LYS A 63 -12.06 -8.69 -0.38
CA LYS A 63 -12.33 -7.36 -0.96
C LYS A 63 -13.24 -7.43 -2.19
N MET A 64 -13.11 -8.48 -3.01
CA MET A 64 -13.97 -8.67 -4.18
C MET A 64 -15.42 -8.98 -3.78
N ALA A 65 -15.62 -9.77 -2.72
CA ALA A 65 -16.95 -10.08 -2.19
C ALA A 65 -17.73 -8.86 -1.65
N ALA A 66 -17.07 -7.73 -1.40
CA ALA A 66 -17.73 -6.50 -0.95
C ALA A 66 -18.22 -5.63 -2.10
N LEU A 67 -17.56 -5.68 -3.27
CA LEU A 67 -17.94 -4.90 -4.45
C LEU A 67 -19.11 -5.55 -5.20
N THR A 68 -19.21 -6.89 -5.16
CA THR A 68 -20.34 -7.63 -5.71
C THR A 68 -21.65 -7.38 -4.97
N ARG A 69 -21.61 -6.86 -3.73
CA ARG A 69 -22.82 -6.59 -2.93
C ARG A 69 -23.54 -5.30 -3.31
N LEU A 70 -22.86 -4.36 -3.97
CA LEU A 70 -23.43 -3.04 -4.30
C LEU A 70 -24.08 -2.99 -5.68
N ASN A 71 -24.15 -4.12 -6.41
CA ASN A 71 -24.70 -4.20 -7.77
C ASN A 71 -24.22 -3.02 -8.66
N ILE A 72 -22.91 -2.74 -8.65
CA ILE A 72 -22.34 -1.60 -9.37
C ILE A 72 -22.40 -1.87 -10.88
N THR A 73 -23.01 -0.95 -11.63
CA THR A 73 -23.11 -1.03 -13.10
C THR A 73 -21.73 -0.95 -13.74
N GLU A 74 -21.58 -1.45 -14.97
CA GLU A 74 -20.29 -1.39 -15.66
C GLU A 74 -19.86 0.07 -15.92
N GLU A 75 -20.81 0.95 -16.24
CA GLU A 75 -20.58 2.39 -16.38
C GLU A 75 -20.04 3.01 -15.09
N GLN A 76 -20.68 2.74 -13.94
CA GLN A 76 -20.19 3.19 -12.64
C GLN A 76 -18.79 2.64 -12.33
N ARG A 77 -18.48 1.40 -12.72
CA ARG A 77 -17.13 0.82 -12.55
C ARG A 77 -16.09 1.55 -13.38
N GLN A 78 -16.40 1.86 -14.63
CA GLN A 78 -15.51 2.60 -15.52
C GLN A 78 -15.27 4.03 -15.01
N LEU A 79 -16.32 4.73 -14.58
CA LEU A 79 -16.20 6.05 -13.95
C LEU A 79 -15.33 6.00 -12.69
N ASN A 80 -15.59 5.05 -11.79
CA ASN A 80 -14.81 4.87 -10.57
C ASN A 80 -13.36 4.45 -10.86
N ARG A 81 -13.09 3.78 -11.98
CA ARG A 81 -11.74 3.49 -12.44
C ARG A 81 -11.04 4.78 -12.89
N GLY A 82 -11.69 5.59 -13.71
CA GLY A 82 -11.17 6.88 -14.15
C GLY A 82 -10.86 7.84 -13.00
N ILE A 83 -11.76 7.95 -12.00
CA ILE A 83 -11.53 8.75 -10.78
C ILE A 83 -10.27 8.28 -10.05
N ARG A 84 -10.10 6.96 -9.91
CA ARG A 84 -8.90 6.38 -9.26
C ARG A 84 -7.64 6.66 -10.06
N GLU A 85 -7.65 6.42 -11.36
CA GLU A 85 -6.48 6.64 -12.23
C GLU A 85 -6.05 8.11 -12.22
N ARG A 86 -7.00 9.04 -12.29
CA ARG A 86 -6.73 10.48 -12.16
C ARG A 86 -6.11 10.85 -10.82
N ASN A 87 -6.69 10.36 -9.72
CA ASN A 87 -6.15 10.62 -8.39
C ASN A 87 -4.75 10.02 -8.20
N LEU A 88 -4.51 8.82 -8.74
CA LEU A 88 -3.22 8.15 -8.71
C LEU A 88 -2.15 8.94 -9.47
N ALA A 89 -2.50 9.45 -10.65
CA ALA A 89 -1.62 10.31 -11.43
C ALA A 89 -1.33 11.63 -10.69
N ALA A 90 -2.36 12.29 -10.18
CA ALA A 90 -2.25 13.57 -9.47
C ALA A 90 -1.44 13.48 -8.17
N THR A 91 -1.42 12.30 -7.52
CA THR A 91 -0.71 12.10 -6.25
C THR A 91 0.61 11.33 -6.37
N LYS A 92 1.08 11.10 -7.61
CA LYS A 92 2.26 10.25 -7.87
C LYS A 92 3.51 10.78 -7.15
N ALA A 93 3.82 12.06 -7.30
CA ALA A 93 5.00 12.68 -6.69
C ALA A 93 4.97 12.59 -5.16
N GLN A 94 3.83 12.90 -4.53
CA GLN A 94 3.67 12.80 -3.08
C GLN A 94 3.86 11.37 -2.58
N ARG A 95 3.41 10.38 -3.35
CA ARG A 95 3.58 8.96 -3.00
C ARG A 95 5.04 8.51 -3.10
N GLU A 96 5.77 8.97 -4.10
CA GLU A 96 7.21 8.70 -4.26
C GLU A 96 8.00 9.32 -3.10
N GLN A 97 7.71 10.57 -2.75
CA GLN A 97 8.29 11.24 -1.59
C GLN A 97 8.00 10.50 -0.28
N LEU A 98 6.75 10.06 -0.05
CA LEU A 98 6.40 9.24 1.11
C LEU A 98 7.14 7.90 1.14
N ALA A 99 7.41 7.31 -0.02
CA ALA A 99 8.17 6.07 -0.12
C ALA A 99 9.64 6.28 0.26
N GLN A 100 10.26 7.33 -0.26
CA GLN A 100 11.64 7.72 0.08
C GLN A 100 11.79 8.05 1.57
N MET A 101 10.89 8.85 2.15
CA MET A 101 10.91 9.15 3.58
C MET A 101 10.72 7.90 4.44
N ARG A 102 9.90 6.94 3.98
CA ARG A 102 9.74 5.66 4.68
C ARG A 102 11.03 4.84 4.64
N GLN A 103 11.74 4.85 3.51
CA GLN A 103 13.02 4.18 3.35
C GLN A 103 14.06 4.78 4.31
N ARG A 104 14.23 6.10 4.31
CA ARG A 104 15.13 6.81 5.23
C ARG A 104 14.80 6.54 6.70
N ARG A 105 13.51 6.46 7.04
CA ARG A 105 13.06 6.08 8.39
C ARG A 105 13.48 4.65 8.77
N MET A 106 13.46 3.71 7.82
CA MET A 106 13.89 2.33 8.07
C MET A 106 15.42 2.25 8.23
N GLU A 107 16.15 3.12 7.56
CA GLU A 107 17.61 3.28 7.67
C GLU A 107 18.04 4.09 8.91
N GLY A 108 17.09 4.69 9.64
CA GLY A 108 17.40 5.51 10.83
C GLY A 108 17.89 6.93 10.51
N SER A 109 17.83 7.37 9.26
CA SER A 109 18.39 8.64 8.77
C SER A 109 17.38 9.79 8.65
N LEU A 110 16.29 9.73 9.43
CA LEU A 110 15.18 10.69 9.36
C LEU A 110 15.35 11.82 10.38
N SER A 111 15.52 13.07 9.92
CA SER A 111 15.59 14.25 10.80
C SER A 111 14.22 14.63 11.37
N ASP A 112 14.19 15.55 12.34
CA ASP A 112 12.93 16.06 12.89
C ASP A 112 12.15 16.92 11.89
N GLU A 113 12.83 17.68 11.04
CA GLU A 113 12.19 18.41 9.93
C GLU A 113 11.54 17.45 8.93
N ASP A 114 12.22 16.34 8.61
CA ASP A 114 11.68 15.29 7.75
C ASP A 114 10.43 14.64 8.39
N ARG A 115 10.39 14.50 9.72
CA ARG A 115 9.20 14.00 10.42
C ARG A 115 8.02 14.95 10.27
N ALA A 116 8.23 16.26 10.40
CA ALA A 116 7.17 17.26 10.23
C ALA A 116 6.63 17.25 8.78
N ARG A 117 7.52 17.26 7.78
CA ARG A 117 7.17 17.14 6.36
C ARG A 117 6.45 15.83 6.04
N PHE A 118 6.88 14.73 6.64
CA PHE A 118 6.21 13.44 6.49
C PHE A 118 4.78 13.47 7.04
N GLN A 119 4.55 14.17 8.16
CA GLN A 119 3.22 14.31 8.73
C GLN A 119 2.30 15.17 7.86
N SER A 120 2.77 16.31 7.35
CA SER A 120 1.98 17.16 6.45
C SER A 120 1.60 16.40 5.18
N LEU A 121 2.57 15.75 4.53
CA LEU A 121 2.36 14.97 3.31
C LEU A 121 1.36 13.83 3.52
N ARG A 122 1.36 13.19 4.70
CA ARG A 122 0.33 12.19 5.05
C ARG A 122 -1.06 12.78 5.23
N ARG A 123 -1.18 14.00 5.74
CA ARG A 123 -2.48 14.68 5.88
C ARG A 123 -3.03 15.06 4.50
N GLU A 124 -2.21 15.63 3.64
CA GLU A 124 -2.56 15.95 2.25
C GLU A 124 -3.01 14.71 1.49
N MET A 125 -2.25 13.62 1.58
CA MET A 125 -2.63 12.35 0.95
C MET A 125 -3.94 11.79 1.50
N ARG A 126 -4.24 11.95 2.80
CA ARG A 126 -5.53 11.55 3.36
C ARG A 126 -6.66 12.41 2.82
N ALA A 127 -6.48 13.73 2.74
CA ALA A 127 -7.47 14.66 2.20
C ALA A 127 -7.78 14.33 0.73
N SER A 128 -6.74 14.10 -0.09
CA SER A 128 -6.88 13.67 -1.49
C SER A 128 -7.67 12.35 -1.60
N MET A 129 -7.36 11.37 -0.76
CA MET A 129 -8.10 10.10 -0.73
C MET A 129 -9.54 10.26 -0.24
N GLN A 130 -9.83 11.21 0.66
CA GLN A 130 -11.20 11.54 1.09
C GLN A 130 -11.98 12.19 -0.05
N SER A 131 -11.37 13.13 -0.78
CA SER A 131 -11.96 13.75 -1.97
C SER A 131 -12.33 12.70 -3.01
N MET A 132 -11.38 11.84 -3.37
CA MET A 132 -11.60 10.74 -4.32
C MET A 132 -12.74 9.80 -3.85
N ARG A 133 -12.81 9.48 -2.55
CA ARG A 133 -13.90 8.66 -2.00
C ARG A 133 -15.26 9.37 -2.05
N SER A 134 -15.27 10.69 -1.91
CA SER A 134 -16.48 11.51 -2.04
C SER A 134 -16.97 11.50 -3.48
N GLU A 135 -16.08 11.74 -4.44
CA GLU A 135 -16.39 11.66 -5.88
C GLU A 135 -16.95 10.28 -6.27
N MET A 136 -16.29 9.19 -5.83
CA MET A 136 -16.81 7.84 -6.07
C MET A 136 -18.13 7.55 -5.35
N ARG A 137 -18.45 8.22 -4.24
CA ARG A 137 -19.77 8.08 -3.59
C ARG A 137 -20.85 8.79 -4.40
N ASN A 138 -20.50 9.91 -5.03
CA ASN A 138 -21.42 10.70 -5.82
C ASN A 138 -21.86 9.97 -7.10
N THR A 139 -21.07 9.02 -7.62
CA THR A 139 -21.45 8.16 -8.76
C THR A 139 -22.46 7.07 -8.40
N LEU A 140 -22.69 6.81 -7.10
CA LEU A 140 -23.66 5.82 -6.62
C LEU A 140 -25.06 6.42 -6.53
N ASN A 141 -26.07 5.59 -6.78
CA ASN A 141 -27.46 5.93 -6.52
C ASN A 141 -27.77 5.92 -5.00
N GLU A 142 -28.96 6.39 -4.61
CA GLU A 142 -29.33 6.56 -3.20
C GLU A 142 -29.39 5.23 -2.44
N GLU A 143 -29.94 4.18 -3.03
CA GLU A 143 -30.01 2.85 -2.43
C GLU A 143 -28.60 2.26 -2.18
N GLN A 144 -27.71 2.36 -3.17
CA GLN A 144 -26.32 1.93 -3.08
C GLN A 144 -25.54 2.72 -2.02
N ARG A 145 -25.82 4.02 -1.85
CA ARG A 145 -25.22 4.84 -0.78
C ARG A 145 -25.66 4.34 0.59
N SER A 146 -26.95 4.07 0.78
CA SER A 146 -27.49 3.51 2.02
C SER A 146 -26.86 2.15 2.36
N GLN A 147 -26.78 1.24 1.38
CA GLN A 147 -26.11 -0.05 1.56
C GLN A 147 -24.61 0.10 1.89
N LEU A 148 -23.93 1.06 1.26
CA LEU A 148 -22.52 1.36 1.55
C LEU A 148 -22.33 1.84 2.99
N ASP A 149 -23.24 2.68 3.50
CA ASP A 149 -23.17 3.21 4.85
C ASP A 149 -23.50 2.13 5.90
N ALA A 150 -24.49 1.27 5.65
CA ALA A 150 -24.75 0.09 6.49
C ALA A 150 -23.53 -0.84 6.57
N MET A 151 -22.86 -1.09 5.44
CA MET A 151 -21.62 -1.87 5.42
C MET A 151 -20.45 -1.18 6.15
N ARG A 152 -20.39 0.16 6.13
CA ARG A 152 -19.37 0.91 6.88
C ARG A 152 -19.58 0.74 8.38
N GLU A 153 -20.82 0.85 8.86
CA GLU A 153 -21.14 0.70 10.27
C GLU A 153 -20.86 -0.73 10.75
N GLN A 154 -21.27 -1.74 9.98
CA GLN A 154 -20.96 -3.14 10.29
C GLN A 154 -19.44 -3.42 10.33
N ARG A 155 -18.65 -2.72 9.52
CA ARG A 155 -17.18 -2.83 9.57
C ARG A 155 -16.60 -2.11 10.78
N LYS A 156 -17.18 -0.99 11.19
CA LYS A 156 -16.78 -0.24 12.37
C LYS A 156 -17.02 -1.07 13.64
N GLN A 157 -18.21 -1.62 13.81
CA GLN A 157 -18.55 -2.52 14.93
C GLN A 157 -17.59 -3.72 15.01
N ARG A 158 -17.40 -4.44 13.90
CA ARG A 158 -16.42 -5.55 13.86
C ARG A 158 -14.99 -5.13 14.19
N ARG A 159 -14.61 -3.88 13.86
CA ARG A 159 -13.29 -3.35 14.19
C ARG A 159 -13.18 -3.06 15.68
N GLU A 160 -14.21 -2.49 16.29
CA GLU A 160 -14.28 -2.22 17.72
C GLU A 160 -14.25 -3.52 18.53
N GLU A 161 -15.09 -4.50 18.19
CA GLU A 161 -15.04 -5.83 18.79
C GLU A 161 -13.66 -6.47 18.70
N PHE A 162 -13.00 -6.35 17.54
CA PHE A 162 -11.65 -6.87 17.35
C PHE A 162 -10.62 -6.14 18.22
N MET A 163 -10.75 -4.82 18.41
CA MET A 163 -9.87 -4.07 19.31
C MET A 163 -10.10 -4.48 20.76
N ASN A 164 -11.36 -4.63 21.20
CA ASN A 164 -11.69 -5.06 22.55
C ASN A 164 -11.11 -6.45 22.85
N ARG A 165 -11.32 -7.43 21.96
CA ARG A 165 -10.71 -8.76 22.09
C ARG A 165 -9.19 -8.71 22.16
N ARG A 166 -8.56 -7.81 21.41
CA ARG A 166 -7.11 -7.63 21.43
C ARG A 166 -6.62 -7.02 22.73
N GLU A 167 -7.38 -6.10 23.31
CA GLU A 167 -7.10 -5.50 24.62
C GLU A 167 -7.27 -6.52 25.74
N GLU A 168 -8.36 -7.28 25.74
CA GLU A 168 -8.59 -8.41 26.65
C GLU A 168 -7.43 -9.41 26.59
N PHE A 169 -7.05 -9.83 25.38
CA PHE A 169 -5.90 -10.74 25.20
C PHE A 169 -4.59 -10.15 25.73
N ARG A 170 -4.38 -8.84 25.63
CA ARG A 170 -3.19 -8.19 26.19
C ARG A 170 -3.20 -8.15 27.71
N ARG A 171 -4.39 -7.96 28.32
CA ARG A 171 -4.57 -7.97 29.77
C ARG A 171 -4.40 -9.36 30.37
N THR A 172 -4.92 -10.39 29.70
CA THR A 172 -4.89 -11.78 30.18
C THR A 172 -3.62 -12.54 29.79
N ARG A 173 -2.76 -11.97 28.95
CA ARG A 173 -1.51 -12.63 28.57
C ARG A 173 -0.57 -12.69 29.78
N PRO A 174 -0.18 -13.90 30.23
CA PRO A 174 0.77 -14.03 31.33
C PRO A 174 2.10 -13.36 30.94
N ALA A 175 2.73 -12.71 31.91
CA ALA A 175 4.04 -12.10 31.72
C ALA A 175 5.02 -13.15 31.18
N PRO A 176 5.89 -12.80 30.22
CA PRO A 176 6.92 -13.73 29.77
C PRO A 176 7.75 -14.12 31.00
N GLN A 177 7.76 -15.41 31.33
CA GLN A 177 8.54 -15.89 32.46
C GLN A 177 10.01 -15.54 32.23
N PRO A 178 10.73 -15.05 33.27
CA PRO A 178 12.14 -14.79 33.15
C PRO A 178 12.85 -16.09 32.75
N ILE A 179 13.66 -16.00 31.70
CA ILE A 179 14.52 -17.12 31.28
C ILE A 179 15.53 -17.29 32.44
N GLN A 180 15.39 -18.36 33.23
CA GLN A 180 16.37 -18.66 34.26
C GLN A 180 17.71 -18.98 33.59
N PRO A 181 18.82 -18.41 34.10
CA PRO A 181 20.15 -18.58 33.53
C PRO A 181 20.65 -20.03 33.56
#